data_AF-A0A1D2I8I0-F1
#
_entry.id   AF-A0A1D2I8I0-F1
#
_cell.length_a   1.000
_cell.length_b   1.000
_cell.length_c   1.000
_cell.angle_alpha   90.00
_cell.angle_beta   90.00
_cell.angle_gamma   90.00
#
_symmetry.space_group_name_H-M   'P 1'
#
loop_
_entity.id
_entity.type
_entity.pdbx_description
1 polymer ?
#
loop_
_entity_poly.entity_id
_entity_poly.type
_entity_poly.pdbx_seq_one_letter_code
_entity_poly.pdbx_strand_id
1 'polypeptide(L)' 'MAESFFGALKNKRVSRVTYLTREAARQDITRYIELWYNHKRLHSAVGYRPPR' A
#
# COMPACT_ATOMS: atom_id res chain seq x y z
N MET A 1 -0.79 11.94 6.03
CA MET A 1 -1.27 10.60 5.57
C MET A 1 -0.42 10.01 4.46
N ALA A 2 0.00 10.80 3.45
CA ALA A 2 0.80 10.33 2.32
C ALA A 2 2.17 9.74 2.72
N GLU A 3 2.89 10.38 3.66
CA GLU A 3 4.21 9.90 4.10
C GLU A 3 4.15 8.49 4.70
N SER A 4 3.11 8.20 5.47
CA SER A 4 2.90 6.90 6.09
C SER A 4 2.49 5.82 5.07
N PHE A 5 1.85 6.21 3.95
CA PHE A 5 1.56 5.29 2.84
C PHE A 5 2.85 4.90 2.13
N PHE A 6 3.64 5.88 1.70
CA PHE A 6 4.86 5.64 0.95
C PHE A 6 5.92 4.87 1.77
N GLY A 7 6.00 5.13 3.08
CA GLY A 7 6.85 4.35 3.98
C GLY A 7 6.44 2.87 4.06
N ALA A 8 5.13 2.59 4.16
CA ALA A 8 4.62 1.21 4.18
C ALA A 8 4.79 0.52 2.81
N LEU A 9 4.52 1.23 1.71
CA LEU A 9 4.67 0.70 0.36
C LEU A 9 6.11 0.30 0.06
N LYS A 10 7.07 1.20 0.35
CA LYS A 10 8.49 0.93 0.16
C LYS A 10 8.95 -0.24 1.02
N ASN A 11 8.70 -0.22 2.33
CA ASN A 11 9.24 -1.22 3.25
C ASN A 11 8.58 -2.60 3.13
N LYS A 12 7.25 -2.66 2.97
CA LYS A 12 6.51 -3.92 3.06
C LYS A 12 6.29 -4.60 1.72
N ARG A 13 6.33 -3.85 0.60
CA ARG A 13 6.01 -4.40 -0.71
C ARG A 13 7.16 -4.30 -1.70
N VAL A 14 7.76 -3.11 -1.85
CA VAL A 14 8.71 -2.85 -2.94
C VAL A 14 10.17 -3.14 -2.58
N SER A 15 10.55 -3.08 -1.29
CA SER A 15 11.95 -3.19 -0.83
C SER A 15 12.66 -4.49 -1.22
N ARG A 16 11.93 -5.58 -1.46
CA ARG A 16 12.50 -6.89 -1.83
C ARG A 16 11.96 -7.45 -3.16
N VAL A 17 11.34 -6.60 -3.98
CA VAL A 17 10.72 -7.03 -5.24
C VAL A 17 11.34 -6.27 -6.40
N THR A 18 11.93 -7.02 -7.34
CA THR A 18 12.38 -6.49 -8.62
C THR A 18 11.28 -6.73 -9.64
N TYR A 19 10.68 -5.65 -10.14
CA TYR A 19 9.68 -5.74 -11.20
C TYR A 19 10.36 -5.71 -12.57
N LEU A 20 10.04 -6.69 -13.42
CA LEU A 20 10.57 -6.77 -14.78
C LEU A 20 10.03 -5.64 -15.67
N THR A 21 8.81 -5.17 -15.40
CA THR A 21 8.17 -4.09 -16.16
C THR A 21 7.46 -3.12 -15.23
N ARG A 22 7.29 -1.88 -15.71
CA ARG A 22 6.52 -0.85 -15.00
C ARG A 22 5.06 -1.25 -14.82
N GLU A 23 4.49 -1.98 -15.77
CA GLU A 23 3.11 -2.47 -15.67
C GLU A 23 2.94 -3.52 -14.58
N ALA A 24 3.89 -4.45 -14.43
CA ALA A 24 3.88 -5.42 -13.34
C ALA A 24 3.95 -4.73 -11.98
N ALA A 25 4.80 -3.71 -11.84
CA ALA A 25 4.85 -2.88 -10.64
C ALA A 25 3.51 -2.19 -10.37
N ARG A 26 2.87 -1.63 -11.42
CA ARG A 26 1.59 -0.93 -11.28
C ARG A 26 0.47 -1.86 -10.82
N GLN A 27 0.35 -3.05 -11.42
CA GLN A 27 -0.65 -4.04 -11.03
C GLN A 27 -0.45 -4.51 -9.58
N ASP A 28 0.79 -4.77 -9.18
CA ASP A 28 1.11 -5.20 -7.82
C ASP A 28 0.79 -4.13 -6.78
N ILE A 29 1.16 -2.88 -7.04
CA ILE A 29 0.90 -1.74 -6.16
C ILE A 29 -0.61 -1.50 -6.04
N THR A 30 -1.36 -1.52 -7.15
CA THR A 30 -2.82 -1.38 -7.12
C THR A 30 -3.47 -2.49 -6.30
N ARG A 31 -3.07 -3.75 -6.52
CA ARG A 31 -3.57 -4.89 -5.75
C ARG A 31 -3.25 -4.77 -4.26
N TYR A 32 -2.05 -4.30 -3.91
CA TYR A 32 -1.65 -4.05 -2.53
C TYR A 32 -2.51 -2.94 -1.88
N ILE A 33 -2.82 -1.87 -2.63
CA ILE A 33 -3.67 -0.79 -2.14
C ILE A 33 -5.08 -1.32 -1.85
N GLU A 34 -5.69 -2.01 -2.83
CA GLU A 34 -7.09 -2.44 -2.75
C GLU A 34 -7.32 -3.56 -1.73
N LEU A 35 -6.49 -4.60 -1.77
CA LEU A 35 -6.73 -5.82 -0.99
C LEU A 35 -6.11 -5.79 0.41
N TRP A 36 -5.09 -4.96 0.63
CA TRP A 36 -4.32 -5.02 1.88
C TRP A 36 -4.27 -3.69 2.61
N TYR A 37 -3.82 -2.63 1.93
CA TYR A 37 -3.65 -1.32 2.56
C TYR A 37 -4.98 -0.73 3.02
N ASN A 38 -5.98 -0.68 2.13
CA ASN A 38 -7.30 -0.15 2.47
C ASN A 38 -8.13 -1.09 3.36
N HIS A 39 -7.85 -2.39 3.36
CA HIS A 39 -8.59 -3.34 4.22
C HIS A 39 -8.04 -3.44 5.65
N LYS A 40 -6.72 -3.32 5.83
CA LYS A 40 -6.09 -3.57 7.14
C LYS A 40 -5.70 -2.31 7.90
N ARG A 41 -5.61 -1.15 7.23
CA ARG A 41 -5.05 0.03 7.87
C ARG A 41 -6.12 0.84 8.58
N LEU A 42 -6.10 0.77 9.90
CA LEU A 42 -6.84 1.66 10.77
C LEU A 42 -6.22 3.06 10.68
N HIS A 43 -6.98 4.03 10.16
CA HIS A 43 -6.52 5.40 10.09
C HIS A 43 -6.95 6.14 11.35
N SER A 44 -5.99 6.62 12.15
CA SER A 44 -6.27 7.44 13.34
C SER A 44 -7.09 8.70 12.98
N ALA A 45 -6.90 9.24 11.77
CA ALA A 45 -7.68 10.37 11.25
C ALA A 45 -9.16 10.05 10.99
N VAL A 46 -9.53 8.77 10.93
CA VAL A 46 -10.92 8.27 10.78
C VAL A 46 -11.34 7.49 12.03
N GLY A 47 -10.73 7.77 13.19
CA GLY A 47 -11.06 7.09 14.45
C GLY A 47 -10.68 5.61 14.45
N TYR A 48 -9.53 5.26 13.87
CA TYR A 48 -9.03 3.89 13.77
C TYR A 48 -9.99 2.96 13.02
N ARG A 49 -10.57 3.43 11.92
CA ARG A 49 -11.33 2.59 10.99
C ARG A 49 -10.56 2.41 9.69
N PRO A 50 -10.70 1.25 9.02
CA PRO A 50 -10.26 1.14 7.64
C PRO A 50 -11.04 2.16 6.78
N PRO A 51 -10.44 2.73 5.72
CA PRO A 51 -11.07 3.73 4.87
C PRO A 51 -12.16 3.17 3.94
N ARG A 52 -12.79 2.05 4.32
CA ARG A 52 -13.91 1.43 3.63
C ARG A 52 -15.00 1.08 4.62
#